data_AF-A0A3D3CHS8-F1
#
_entry.id   AF-A0A3D3CHS8-F1
#
_cell.length_a   1.000
_cell.length_b   1.000
_cell.length_c   1.000
_cell.angle_alpha   90.00
_cell.angle_beta   90.00
_cell.angle_gamma   90.00
#
_symmetry.space_group_name_H-M   'P 1'
#
loop_
_entity.id
_entity.type
_entity.pdbx_description
1 polymer ?
#
loop_
_entity_poly.entity_id
_entity_poly.type
_entity_poly.pdbx_seq_one_letter_code
_entity_poly.pdbx_strand_id
1 'polypeptide(L)'
;MTWAKRGALLLAVAALLALSVGWRPGYAAKGAKERAPHGRVRVVEQSADFRVQVVEHFPDLRVQVVEHFPDKAGRWQFVEHSADFTVQFVTSFPDLRVRFVEAFPGPP
;
A
#
# COMPACT_ATOMS: atom_id res chain seq x y z
N MET A 1 32.75 -41.92 -28.95
CA MET A 1 33.31 -40.56 -28.93
C MET A 1 32.21 -39.58 -29.39
N THR A 2 31.20 -39.28 -28.58
CA THR A 2 31.10 -38.17 -27.59
C THR A 2 31.04 -36.76 -28.17
N TRP A 3 29.95 -36.41 -28.87
CA TRP A 3 29.45 -35.03 -29.06
C TRP A 3 28.14 -35.17 -29.86
N ALA A 4 26.97 -34.61 -29.56
CA ALA A 4 26.64 -33.34 -28.95
C ALA A 4 25.24 -33.43 -28.29
N LYS A 5 25.15 -33.82 -27.01
CA LYS A 5 23.96 -33.62 -26.16
C LYS A 5 23.95 -32.21 -25.55
N ARG A 6 24.20 -31.18 -26.36
CA ARG A 6 24.34 -29.77 -25.88
C ARG A 6 23.26 -28.83 -26.40
N GLY A 7 22.14 -29.36 -26.90
CA GLY A 7 21.00 -28.54 -27.37
C GLY A 7 19.81 -28.44 -26.40
N ALA A 8 19.76 -29.25 -25.33
CA ALA A 8 18.56 -29.38 -24.51
C ALA A 8 18.62 -28.66 -23.15
N LEU A 9 19.72 -27.96 -22.82
CA LEU A 9 19.91 -27.35 -21.50
C LEU A 9 19.64 -25.83 -21.44
N LEU A 10 19.34 -25.18 -22.57
CA LEU A 10 19.05 -23.74 -22.60
C LEU A 10 17.56 -23.39 -22.59
N LEU A 11 16.66 -24.37 -22.76
CA LEU A 11 15.22 -24.14 -22.65
C LEU A 11 14.65 -24.43 -21.25
N ALA A 12 15.40 -25.08 -20.37
CA ALA A 12 14.96 -25.35 -18.99
C ALA A 12 15.30 -24.22 -17.99
N VAL A 13 16.18 -23.28 -18.33
CA VAL A 13 16.56 -22.17 -17.43
C VAL A 13 15.63 -20.96 -17.56
N ALA A 14 14.96 -20.79 -18.71
CA ALA A 14 14.00 -19.70 -18.90
C ALA A 14 12.67 -19.91 -18.14
N ALA A 15 12.32 -21.14 -17.78
CA ALA A 15 11.11 -21.43 -17.00
C ALA A 15 11.30 -21.31 -15.48
N LEU A 16 12.54 -21.26 -14.99
CA LEU A 16 12.86 -21.16 -13.55
C LEU A 16 13.16 -19.73 -13.06
N LEU A 17 13.21 -18.74 -13.97
CA LEU A 17 13.34 -17.32 -13.60
C LEU A 17 11.99 -16.58 -13.49
N ALA A 18 10.88 -17.23 -13.82
CA ALA A 18 9.53 -16.67 -13.62
C ALA A 18 9.00 -16.81 -12.18
N LEU A 19 9.79 -17.40 -11.26
CA LEU A 19 9.43 -17.55 -9.84
C LEU A 19 10.20 -16.62 -8.89
N SER A 20 11.10 -15.77 -9.40
CA SER A 20 11.86 -14.79 -8.59
C SER A 20 11.39 -13.35 -8.73
N VAL A 21 10.42 -13.06 -9.61
CA VAL A 21 9.65 -11.82 -9.57
C VAL A 21 8.30 -12.15 -8.97
N GLY A 22 8.15 -11.87 -7.69
CA GLY A 22 6.89 -12.03 -6.98
C GLY A 22 5.83 -11.16 -7.63
N TRP A 23 5.08 -11.73 -8.58
CA TRP A 23 3.76 -11.26 -8.95
C TRP A 23 2.84 -11.55 -7.77
N ARG A 24 2.99 -10.78 -6.71
CA ARG A 24 1.86 -10.50 -5.84
C ARG A 24 0.90 -9.72 -6.74
N PRO A 25 -0.37 -10.12 -6.89
CA PRO A 25 -1.40 -9.18 -7.32
C PRO A 25 -1.58 -8.17 -6.17
N GLY A 26 -0.54 -7.39 -5.87
CA GLY A 26 -0.66 -6.16 -5.15
C GLY A 26 -1.38 -5.24 -6.09
N TYR A 27 -2.67 -5.05 -5.81
CA TYR A 27 -3.52 -3.97 -6.31
C TYR A 27 -2.87 -3.22 -7.46
N ALA A 28 -3.14 -3.69 -8.69
CA ALA A 28 -2.87 -2.91 -9.88
C ALA A 28 -3.31 -1.48 -9.57
N ALA A 29 -2.36 -0.54 -9.70
CA ALA A 29 -2.55 0.87 -9.53
C ALA A 29 -3.61 1.37 -10.51
N LYS A 30 -4.88 1.12 -10.19
CA LYS A 30 -6.03 1.70 -10.85
C LYS A 30 -6.28 3.03 -10.14
N GLY A 31 -5.87 4.11 -10.80
CA GLY A 31 -6.30 5.47 -10.54
C GLY A 31 -6.06 5.97 -9.11
N ALA A 32 -4.92 6.64 -8.87
CA ALA A 32 -4.61 7.34 -7.62
C ALA A 32 -5.67 8.40 -7.19
N LYS A 33 -6.68 8.70 -8.03
CA LYS A 33 -7.83 9.55 -7.67
C LYS A 33 -9.07 8.79 -7.18
N GLU A 34 -9.18 7.47 -7.40
CA GLU A 34 -10.51 6.83 -7.38
C GLU A 34 -10.94 6.24 -6.04
N ARG A 35 -10.07 6.18 -5.01
CA ARG A 35 -10.52 5.98 -3.60
C ARG A 35 -9.41 6.38 -2.64
N ALA A 36 -9.40 7.65 -2.23
CA ALA A 36 -8.64 8.06 -1.06
C ALA A 36 -9.01 7.15 0.14
N PRO A 37 -8.03 6.53 0.82
CA PRO A 37 -8.30 5.54 1.85
C PRO A 37 -9.12 6.14 2.99
N HIS A 38 -10.11 5.38 3.42
CA HIS A 38 -11.01 5.69 4.52
C HIS A 38 -11.50 4.38 5.13
N GLY A 39 -11.93 4.44 6.38
CA GLY A 39 -12.39 3.26 7.11
C GLY A 39 -11.76 3.13 8.48
N ARG A 40 -11.86 1.92 9.02
CA ARG A 40 -11.22 1.51 10.26
C ARG A 40 -9.74 1.23 9.99
N VAL A 41 -8.87 1.86 10.76
CA VAL A 41 -7.43 1.85 10.57
C VAL A 41 -6.76 1.24 11.79
N ARG A 42 -5.87 0.28 11.57
CA ARG A 42 -4.99 -0.23 12.65
C ARG A 42 -3.57 0.21 12.40
N VAL A 43 -2.91 0.71 13.45
CA VAL A 43 -1.48 1.03 13.40
C VAL A 43 -0.69 -0.24 13.71
N VAL A 44 0.32 -0.54 12.90
CA VAL A 44 1.21 -1.69 13.07
C VAL A 44 2.66 -1.29 12.89
N GLU A 45 3.58 -2.07 13.46
CA GLU A 45 5.01 -1.76 13.42
C GLU A 45 5.68 -2.20 12.11
N GLN A 46 5.17 -3.23 11.44
CA GLN A 46 5.76 -3.81 10.22
C GLN A 46 4.69 -4.38 9.30
N SER A 47 5.01 -4.48 8.00
CA SER A 47 4.16 -5.09 6.97
C SER A 47 2.75 -4.48 6.87
N ALA A 48 2.63 -3.17 7.07
CA ALA A 48 1.38 -2.44 6.85
C ALA A 48 0.99 -2.38 5.37
N ASP A 49 -0.29 -2.16 5.10
CA ASP A 49 -0.80 -1.91 3.75
C ASP A 49 -0.28 -0.58 3.19
N PHE A 50 -0.14 0.44 4.05
CA PHE A 50 0.40 1.76 3.67
C PHE A 50 1.44 2.25 4.68
N ARG A 51 2.58 2.72 4.18
CA ARG A 51 3.52 3.55 4.96
C ARG A 51 3.10 5.00 4.86
N VAL A 52 2.76 5.58 5.99
CA VAL A 52 2.19 6.93 6.10
C VAL A 52 3.24 7.88 6.66
N GLN A 53 3.50 8.98 5.95
CA GLN A 53 4.26 10.10 6.49
C GLN A 53 3.30 11.24 6.84
N VAL A 54 3.39 11.75 8.06
CA VAL A 54 2.63 12.93 8.48
C VAL A 54 3.37 14.19 8.03
N VAL A 55 2.70 15.08 7.31
CA VAL A 55 3.28 16.31 6.75
C VAL A 55 2.38 17.52 7.00
N GLU A 56 2.98 18.70 7.03
CA GLU A 56 2.24 19.96 7.15
C GLU A 56 1.80 20.52 5.77
N HIS A 57 2.65 20.38 4.77
CA HIS A 57 2.44 20.93 3.42
C HIS A 57 2.46 19.83 2.35
N PHE A 58 1.70 20.08 1.28
CA PHE A 58 1.56 19.17 0.13
C PHE A 58 1.19 17.73 0.52
N PRO A 59 0.16 17.51 1.36
CA PRO A 59 -0.32 16.16 1.65
C PRO A 59 -0.95 15.56 0.40
N ASP A 60 -0.91 14.23 0.30
CA ASP A 60 -1.68 13.48 -0.69
C ASP A 60 -3.13 13.26 -0.19
N LEU A 61 -3.32 13.23 1.14
CA LEU A 61 -4.62 13.06 1.78
C LEU A 61 -4.75 13.91 3.05
N ARG A 62 -5.85 14.66 3.17
CA ARG A 62 -6.29 15.24 4.45
C ARG A 62 -7.07 14.18 5.23
N VAL A 63 -6.61 13.86 6.43
CA VAL A 63 -7.24 12.86 7.30
C VAL A 63 -7.93 13.53 8.47
N GLN A 64 -9.21 13.22 8.65
CA GLN A 64 -9.96 13.54 9.85
C GLN A 64 -10.14 12.26 10.66
N VAL A 65 -9.76 12.31 11.94
CA VAL A 65 -10.00 11.21 12.87
C VAL A 65 -11.44 11.28 13.35
N VAL A 66 -12.16 10.16 13.27
CA VAL A 66 -13.57 10.09 13.65
C VAL A 66 -13.84 8.90 14.56
N GLU A 67 -14.82 9.05 15.46
CA GLU A 67 -15.26 7.95 16.34
C GLU A 67 -16.24 6.99 15.64
N HIS A 68 -17.01 7.48 14.66
CA HIS A 68 -18.04 6.72 13.95
C HIS A 68 -18.09 7.10 12.46
N PHE A 69 -18.64 6.18 11.65
CA PHE A 69 -18.89 6.37 10.21
C PHE A 69 -17.66 6.86 9.42
N PRO A 70 -16.58 6.06 9.35
CA PRO A 70 -15.42 6.38 8.51
C PRO A 70 -15.69 6.04 7.03
N ASP A 71 -16.83 6.49 6.50
CA ASP A 71 -17.41 6.06 5.21
C ASP A 71 -17.12 7.03 4.04
N LYS A 72 -16.30 8.06 4.27
CA LYS A 72 -15.85 8.98 3.20
C LYS A 72 -14.34 9.13 3.21
N ALA A 73 -13.79 9.40 2.03
CA ALA A 73 -12.39 9.71 1.78
C ALA A 73 -11.74 10.54 2.91
N GLY A 74 -10.62 10.06 3.44
CA GLY A 74 -9.89 10.75 4.50
C GLY A 74 -10.52 10.69 5.89
N ARG A 75 -11.64 9.98 6.11
CA ARG A 75 -12.12 9.72 7.48
C ARG A 75 -11.58 8.41 8.00
N TRP A 76 -10.77 8.48 9.06
CA TRP A 76 -10.10 7.34 9.66
C TRP A 76 -10.61 7.13 11.08
N GLN A 77 -10.99 5.90 11.39
CA GLN A 77 -11.33 5.48 12.75
C GLN A 77 -10.26 4.51 13.23
N PHE A 78 -9.47 4.88 14.23
CA PHE A 78 -8.44 3.99 14.73
C PHE A 78 -9.02 2.88 15.61
N VAL A 79 -8.64 1.63 15.33
CA VAL A 79 -9.14 0.43 16.03
C VAL A 79 -8.02 -0.58 16.28
N GLU A 80 -8.21 -1.45 17.27
CA GLU A 80 -7.27 -2.55 17.56
C GLU A 80 -7.56 -3.81 16.73
N HIS A 81 -8.82 -4.05 16.40
CA HIS A 81 -9.28 -5.26 15.71
C HIS A 81 -10.25 -4.94 14.58
N SER A 82 -10.34 -5.85 13.59
CA SER A 82 -11.24 -5.73 12.45
C SER A 82 -11.04 -4.44 11.64
N ALA A 83 -9.80 -4.00 11.46
CA ALA A 83 -9.49 -2.87 10.59
C ALA A 83 -9.73 -3.22 9.13
N ASP A 84 -10.09 -2.20 8.33
CA ASP A 84 -10.24 -2.33 6.89
C ASP A 84 -8.88 -2.28 6.19
N PHE A 85 -7.90 -1.57 6.79
CA PHE A 85 -6.49 -1.58 6.38
C PHE A 85 -5.57 -1.19 7.55
N THR A 86 -4.29 -1.44 7.35
CA THR A 86 -3.22 -1.16 8.31
C THR A 86 -2.30 -0.04 7.84
N VAL A 87 -1.77 0.72 8.79
CA VAL A 87 -0.79 1.78 8.52
C VAL A 87 0.45 1.64 9.39
N GLN A 88 1.59 1.97 8.82
CA GLN A 88 2.84 2.15 9.54
C GLN A 88 3.27 3.61 9.39
N PHE A 89 3.49 4.32 10.49
CA PHE A 89 4.02 5.68 10.42
C PHE A 89 5.52 5.66 10.18
N VAL A 90 5.97 6.42 9.17
CA VAL A 90 7.38 6.50 8.77
C VAL A 90 7.81 7.95 8.56
N THR A 91 9.11 8.19 8.64
CA THR A 91 9.72 9.51 8.37
C THR A 91 10.31 9.63 6.96
N SER A 92 10.43 8.54 6.23
CA SER A 92 11.02 8.50 4.88
C SER A 92 10.45 7.35 4.05
N PHE A 93 10.47 7.51 2.72
CA PHE A 93 9.91 6.57 1.74
C PHE A 93 8.44 6.18 1.99
N PRO A 94 7.53 7.16 2.18
CA PRO A 94 6.11 6.84 2.36
C PRO A 94 5.45 6.38 1.07
N ASP A 95 4.35 5.65 1.23
CA ASP A 95 3.39 5.37 0.16
C ASP A 95 2.30 6.47 0.10
N LEU A 96 2.01 7.11 1.25
CA LEU A 96 0.99 8.16 1.38
C LEU A 96 1.45 9.27 2.33
N ARG A 97 1.40 10.54 1.91
CA ARG A 97 1.59 11.69 2.79
C ARG A 97 0.25 12.18 3.31
N VAL A 98 0.10 12.23 4.62
CA VAL A 98 -1.14 12.60 5.30
C VAL A 98 -0.96 13.90 6.07
N ARG A 99 -1.99 14.75 6.06
CA ARG A 99 -2.14 15.83 7.03
C ARG A 99 -3.41 15.61 7.84
N PHE A 100 -3.30 15.62 9.17
CA PHE A 100 -4.47 15.57 10.04
C PHE A 100 -5.21 16.92 10.06
N VAL A 101 -6.54 16.88 9.98
CA VAL A 101 -7.42 18.06 9.93
C VAL A 101 -8.70 17.83 10.75
N GLU A 102 -9.27 18.92 11.25
CA GLU A 102 -10.56 18.89 11.96
C GLU A 102 -11.77 18.88 11.01
N ALA A 103 -11.60 19.34 9.76
CA ALA A 103 -12.67 19.43 8.77
C ALA A 103 -12.13 19.30 7.33
N PHE A 104 -13.05 19.05 6.38
CA PHE A 104 -12.76 18.88 4.95
C PHE A 104 -11.72 17.76 4.63
N PRO A 105 -11.96 16.52 5.11
CA PRO A 105 -11.11 15.39 4.78
C PRO A 105 -11.20 15.02 3.29
N GLY A 106 -10.19 14.28 2.82
CA GLY A 106 -10.09 13.81 1.43
C GLY A 106 -8.88 14.39 0.70
N PRO A 107 -8.76 14.12 -0.61
CA PRO A 107 -7.69 14.66 -1.45
C PRO A 107 -7.66 16.20 -1.41
N PRO A 108 -6.47 16.83 -1.55
CA PRO A 108 -6.31 18.28 -1.59
C PRO A 108 -7.28 19.04 -2.49
#